data_AF-G9N199-F1
#
_entry.id   AF-G9N199-F1
#
_cell.length_a   1.000
_cell.length_b   1.000
_cell.length_c   1.000
_cell.angle_alpha   90.00
_cell.angle_beta   90.00
_cell.angle_gamma   90.00
#
_symmetry.space_group_name_H-M   'P 1'
#
loop_
_entity.id
_entity.type
_entity.pdbx_description
1 polymer ?
#
loop_
_entity_poly.entity_id
_entity_poly.type
_entity_poly.pdbx_seq_one_letter_code
_entity_poly.pdbx_strand_id
1 'polypeptide(L)'
;MRPSIQPNCVNDMQPDVHPKSITRANPTTERTHPRYLQISKPGSSLLSLNWPRPPRNLLLVQKLYSPEVTESVVQFAKHIRSDYPEVNIVIEARVAVPIQQELDFPIFVVDNGTSIADKIDAIATFGGDGTVLRAASLFKLHGSVPPILSFSMGTLGFLGEWNFAEHKKAWREMYMSGSDVSAGRNAAVPRGKDDGVDTTRTSGEGWDRVRGKSMGMNRASRVLLRHRIKADIFDRAGNNINHQVSNTLASQPKSGIASPTEVSPPLRAINEISVHRGSHPHLAIIDIYQNGHFLTETTADGILISTPTGSTAYSLSAGGPIVHPLVKSLLITPISPCSLSFRSLVLPLDTKVTLRMSPKNRGRELDLSIDGRRCAGVLPGSEIHVEGEFVGRAGPGEEWHGGVPCVIRTEDDDPWVGGLNGLLKFNHPFGREPPNEDFSD
;
A
#
# COMPACT_ATOMS: atom_id res chain seq x y z
N MET A 1 12.92 -13.47 76.12
CA MET A 1 12.98 -14.94 76.09
C MET A 1 13.21 -15.39 74.67
N ARG A 2 14.28 -16.17 74.48
CA ARG A 2 14.60 -17.11 73.39
C ARG A 2 14.93 -16.57 71.98
N PRO A 3 15.85 -17.25 71.28
CA PRO A 3 16.61 -16.74 70.14
C PRO A 3 16.16 -17.32 68.79
N SER A 4 16.70 -16.72 67.73
CA SER A 4 16.83 -17.14 66.34
C SER A 4 16.44 -18.60 65.98
N ILE A 5 15.50 -18.74 65.04
CA ILE A 5 15.23 -19.96 64.27
C ILE A 5 15.31 -19.57 62.78
N GLN A 6 16.24 -20.20 62.05
CA GLN A 6 16.25 -20.22 60.58
C GLN A 6 15.03 -21.00 60.05
N PRO A 7 14.50 -20.67 58.86
CA PRO A 7 13.83 -21.67 58.05
C PRO A 7 14.57 -21.90 56.72
N ASN A 8 14.95 -23.18 56.57
CA ASN A 8 15.19 -23.96 55.36
C ASN A 8 14.94 -23.29 54.00
N CYS A 9 15.98 -23.34 53.16
CA CYS A 9 15.88 -23.26 51.70
C CYS A 9 15.08 -24.47 51.18
N VAL A 10 13.90 -24.22 50.62
CA VAL A 10 13.22 -25.13 49.71
C VAL A 10 13.52 -24.63 48.30
N ASN A 11 14.17 -25.48 47.51
CA ASN A 11 14.42 -25.26 46.09
C ASN A 11 13.08 -25.25 45.33
N ASP A 12 12.55 -24.07 45.03
CA ASP A 12 11.61 -23.90 43.93
C ASP A 12 12.40 -23.71 42.64
N MET A 13 12.47 -24.78 41.84
CA MET A 13 12.86 -24.71 40.44
C MET A 13 11.80 -23.87 39.71
N GLN A 14 12.09 -22.57 39.54
CA GLN A 14 11.43 -21.77 38.51
C GLN A 14 11.85 -22.30 37.14
N PRO A 15 10.91 -22.58 36.22
CA PRO A 15 11.27 -22.92 34.85
C PRO A 15 11.86 -21.68 34.18
N ASP A 16 13.04 -21.83 33.58
CA ASP A 16 13.68 -20.84 32.72
C ASP A 16 12.71 -20.40 31.60
N VAL A 17 12.10 -19.24 31.77
CA VAL A 17 11.35 -18.57 30.70
C VAL A 17 12.38 -17.91 29.80
N HIS A 18 12.80 -18.61 28.75
CA HIS A 18 13.54 -17.99 27.65
C HIS A 18 12.74 -16.77 27.16
N PRO A 19 13.36 -15.56 27.06
CA PRO A 19 12.66 -14.41 26.51
C PRO A 19 12.31 -14.69 25.04
N LYS A 20 11.01 -14.66 24.71
CA LYS A 20 10.50 -14.66 23.33
C LYS A 20 11.22 -13.57 22.55
N SER A 21 12.27 -13.92 21.80
CA SER A 21 13.21 -12.92 21.30
C SER A 21 12.62 -12.19 20.09
N ILE A 22 12.37 -10.88 20.25
CA ILE A 22 12.19 -9.98 19.12
C ILE A 22 13.55 -9.85 18.44
N THR A 23 13.70 -10.45 17.27
CA THR A 23 14.92 -10.31 16.50
C THR A 23 14.87 -8.95 15.81
N ARG A 24 15.60 -7.96 16.35
CA ARG A 24 15.87 -6.67 15.68
C ARG A 24 16.78 -6.82 14.43
N ALA A 25 16.91 -8.04 13.91
CA ALA A 25 17.71 -8.29 12.73
C ALA A 25 16.91 -7.90 11.50
N ASN A 26 17.63 -7.29 10.58
CA ASN A 26 17.13 -6.97 9.27
C ASN A 26 17.04 -8.29 8.47
N PRO A 27 15.99 -8.55 7.67
CA PRO A 27 16.02 -9.67 6.72
C PRO A 27 17.31 -9.59 5.90
N THR A 28 18.08 -10.67 5.85
CA THR A 28 19.40 -10.68 5.19
C THR A 28 19.28 -10.75 3.67
N THR A 29 18.11 -11.12 3.17
CA THR A 29 17.84 -11.34 1.76
C THR A 29 17.32 -10.09 1.07
N GLU A 30 17.88 -9.78 -0.09
CA GLU A 30 17.38 -8.72 -0.95
C GLU A 30 15.99 -9.06 -1.52
N ARG A 31 15.20 -8.01 -1.70
CA ARG A 31 13.86 -8.06 -2.26
C ARG A 31 13.84 -8.75 -3.62
N THR A 32 12.80 -9.53 -3.79
CA THR A 32 12.36 -10.12 -5.05
C THR A 32 11.39 -9.14 -5.70
N HIS A 33 11.70 -8.72 -6.92
CA HIS A 33 10.79 -7.90 -7.71
C HIS A 33 9.90 -8.81 -8.58
N PRO A 34 8.57 -8.81 -8.36
CA PRO A 34 7.65 -9.54 -9.23
C PRO A 34 7.54 -8.85 -10.59
N ARG A 35 7.17 -9.62 -11.60
CA ARG A 35 6.82 -9.15 -12.94
C ARG A 35 5.32 -9.01 -13.05
N TYR A 36 4.85 -7.94 -13.68
CA TYR A 36 3.44 -7.72 -13.97
C TYR A 36 3.23 -7.81 -15.47
N LEU A 37 2.48 -8.82 -15.92
CA LEU A 37 2.30 -9.13 -17.33
C LEU A 37 0.85 -8.89 -17.76
N GLN A 38 0.66 -8.53 -19.03
CA GLN A 38 -0.69 -8.38 -19.58
C GLN A 38 -1.36 -9.75 -19.67
N ILE A 39 -2.62 -9.85 -19.19
CA ILE A 39 -3.42 -11.05 -19.39
C ILE A 39 -3.97 -11.04 -20.82
N SER A 40 -3.91 -12.18 -21.51
CA SER A 40 -4.42 -12.37 -22.88
C SER A 40 -5.95 -12.46 -22.98
N LYS A 41 -6.68 -12.30 -21.86
CA LYS A 41 -8.15 -12.36 -21.81
C LYS A 41 -8.73 -11.05 -22.38
N PRO A 42 -9.56 -11.10 -23.44
CA PRO A 42 -10.20 -9.91 -23.99
C PRO A 42 -11.04 -9.20 -22.93
N GLY A 43 -10.89 -7.88 -22.80
CA GLY A 43 -11.65 -7.04 -21.87
C GLY A 43 -11.15 -7.02 -20.42
N SER A 44 -10.20 -7.88 -20.03
CA SER A 44 -9.58 -7.78 -18.70
C SER A 44 -8.47 -6.75 -18.72
N SER A 45 -8.60 -5.77 -17.84
CA SER A 45 -7.64 -4.67 -17.67
C SER A 45 -6.66 -4.90 -16.52
N LEU A 46 -6.79 -6.07 -15.86
CA LEU A 46 -5.91 -6.54 -14.79
C LEU A 46 -4.66 -7.22 -15.36
N LEU A 47 -3.58 -7.18 -14.58
CA LEU A 47 -2.31 -7.80 -14.89
C LEU A 47 -2.15 -9.13 -14.14
N SER A 48 -1.32 -10.03 -14.64
CA SER A 48 -0.90 -11.22 -13.89
C SER A 48 0.36 -10.92 -13.09
N LEU A 49 0.38 -11.35 -11.82
CA LEU A 49 1.57 -11.32 -10.98
C LEU A 49 2.43 -12.56 -11.23
N ASN A 50 3.72 -12.37 -11.51
CA ASN A 50 4.64 -13.47 -11.71
C ASN A 50 5.88 -13.31 -10.83
N TRP A 51 6.13 -14.27 -9.95
CA TRP A 51 7.31 -14.29 -9.10
C TRP A 51 8.50 -14.95 -9.82
N PRO A 52 9.67 -14.28 -9.93
CA PRO A 52 10.87 -14.94 -10.45
C PRO A 52 11.42 -16.00 -9.47
N ARG A 53 11.23 -15.78 -8.16
CA ARG A 53 11.54 -16.70 -7.06
C ARG A 53 10.47 -16.57 -5.98
N PRO A 54 10.23 -17.58 -5.13
CA PRO A 54 9.24 -17.49 -4.06
C PRO A 54 9.50 -16.28 -3.15
N PRO A 55 8.46 -15.50 -2.77
CA PRO A 55 8.61 -14.39 -1.84
C PRO A 55 8.97 -14.92 -0.45
N ARG A 56 9.89 -14.26 0.23
CA ARG A 56 10.46 -14.66 1.53
C ARG A 56 10.19 -13.65 2.63
N ASN A 57 10.01 -12.37 2.32
CA ASN A 57 9.84 -11.33 3.33
C ASN A 57 8.45 -10.70 3.21
N LEU A 58 7.58 -11.01 4.16
CA LEU A 58 6.19 -10.56 4.19
C LEU A 58 6.00 -9.51 5.29
N LEU A 59 5.61 -8.29 4.90
CA LEU A 59 5.25 -7.24 5.83
C LEU A 59 3.76 -7.33 6.19
N LEU A 60 3.45 -7.38 7.49
CA LEU A 60 2.08 -7.31 8.00
C LEU A 60 1.79 -5.89 8.51
N VAL A 61 0.75 -5.26 7.96
CA VAL A 61 0.31 -3.90 8.34
C VAL A 61 -1.12 -3.99 8.85
N GLN A 62 -1.39 -3.49 10.06
CA GLN A 62 -2.69 -3.64 10.69
C GLN A 62 -3.32 -2.32 11.11
N LYS A 63 -4.65 -2.28 11.12
CA LYS A 63 -5.43 -1.23 11.77
C LYS A 63 -5.09 -1.20 13.27
N LEU A 64 -4.80 -0.01 13.77
CA LEU A 64 -4.40 0.18 15.16
C LEU A 64 -5.60 0.19 16.09
N TYR A 65 -5.35 -0.15 17.36
CA TYR A 65 -6.34 -0.13 18.44
C TYR A 65 -7.59 -0.99 18.16
N SER A 66 -7.42 -2.06 17.39
CA SER A 66 -8.47 -3.02 17.07
C SER A 66 -8.00 -4.43 17.45
N PRO A 67 -8.47 -4.97 18.60
CA PRO A 67 -8.05 -6.30 19.06
C PRO A 67 -8.41 -7.42 18.08
N GLU A 68 -9.60 -7.39 17.49
CA GLU A 68 -10.07 -8.36 16.48
C GLU A 68 -9.13 -8.45 15.26
N VAL A 69 -8.61 -7.30 14.83
CA VAL A 69 -7.61 -7.23 13.75
C VAL A 69 -6.29 -7.87 14.19
N THR A 70 -5.86 -7.61 15.43
CA THR A 70 -4.62 -8.20 15.97
C THR A 70 -4.72 -9.73 16.07
N GLU A 71 -5.87 -10.25 16.50
CA GLU A 71 -6.14 -11.69 16.53
C GLU A 71 -6.05 -12.31 15.13
N SER A 72 -6.64 -11.65 14.13
CA SER A 72 -6.57 -12.10 12.73
C SER A 72 -5.15 -12.07 12.17
N VAL A 73 -4.35 -11.06 12.53
CA VAL A 73 -2.93 -10.99 12.19
C VAL A 73 -2.14 -12.14 12.82
N VAL A 74 -2.40 -12.46 14.09
CA VAL A 74 -1.79 -13.60 14.77
C VAL A 74 -2.18 -14.93 14.12
N GLN A 75 -3.47 -15.11 13.80
CA GLN A 75 -3.97 -16.29 13.09
C GLN A 75 -3.28 -16.44 11.73
N PHE A 76 -3.18 -15.35 10.97
CA PHE A 76 -2.49 -15.34 9.69
C PHE A 76 -1.01 -15.67 9.84
N ALA A 77 -0.30 -15.03 10.78
CA ALA A 77 1.10 -15.29 11.06
C ALA A 77 1.37 -16.77 11.39
N LYS A 78 0.51 -17.39 12.22
CA LYS A 78 0.58 -18.83 12.54
C LYS A 78 0.39 -19.70 11.29
N HIS A 79 -0.57 -19.36 10.42
CA HIS A 79 -0.75 -20.06 9.14
C HIS A 79 0.48 -19.95 8.23
N ILE A 80 1.05 -18.74 8.10
CA ILE A 80 2.26 -18.52 7.29
C ILE A 80 3.43 -19.34 7.82
N ARG A 81 3.66 -19.34 9.14
CA ARG A 81 4.74 -20.12 9.75
C ARG A 81 4.58 -21.63 9.52
N SER A 82 3.36 -22.15 9.62
CA SER A 82 3.03 -23.56 9.43
C SER A 82 3.27 -24.02 7.99
N ASP A 83 2.68 -23.30 7.02
CA ASP A 83 2.57 -23.79 5.65
C ASP A 83 3.69 -23.25 4.74
N TYR A 84 4.34 -22.16 5.14
CA TYR A 84 5.39 -21.46 4.39
C TYR A 84 6.58 -21.09 5.32
N PRO A 85 7.31 -22.10 5.85
CA PRO A 85 8.32 -21.88 6.90
C PRO A 85 9.49 -20.97 6.49
N GLU A 86 9.74 -20.84 5.18
CA GLU A 86 10.76 -19.96 4.58
C GLU A 86 10.34 -18.47 4.55
N VAL A 87 9.07 -18.16 4.85
CA VAL A 87 8.55 -16.80 4.86
C VAL A 87 8.81 -16.14 6.22
N ASN A 88 9.64 -15.12 6.18
CA ASN A 88 9.92 -14.19 7.27
C ASN A 88 8.74 -13.22 7.44
N ILE A 89 8.21 -13.18 8.67
CA ILE A 89 7.14 -12.25 9.05
C ILE A 89 7.78 -10.98 9.62
N VAL A 90 7.47 -9.84 8.99
CA VAL A 90 7.98 -8.52 9.34
C VAL A 90 6.82 -7.64 9.81
N ILE A 91 6.99 -6.95 10.94
CA ILE A 91 5.92 -6.19 11.60
C ILE A 91 6.42 -4.80 12.02
N GLU A 92 5.56 -3.77 11.99
CA GLU A 92 5.89 -2.44 12.52
C GLU A 92 6.18 -2.48 14.03
N ALA A 93 7.23 -1.79 14.49
CA ALA A 93 7.66 -1.79 15.90
C ALA A 93 6.54 -1.50 16.91
N ARG A 94 5.64 -0.58 16.56
CA ARG A 94 4.55 -0.14 17.42
C ARG A 94 3.50 -1.21 17.74
N VAL A 95 3.40 -2.28 16.93
CA VAL A 95 2.46 -3.40 17.15
C VAL A 95 3.18 -4.74 17.37
N ALA A 96 4.51 -4.76 17.30
CA ALA A 96 5.29 -6.00 17.40
C ALA A 96 5.19 -6.66 18.77
N VAL A 97 5.17 -5.90 19.87
CA VAL A 97 5.17 -6.46 21.23
C VAL A 97 3.89 -7.27 21.53
N PRO A 98 2.67 -6.74 21.34
CA PRO A 98 1.45 -7.52 21.53
C PRO A 98 1.40 -8.78 20.65
N ILE A 99 1.84 -8.68 19.39
CA ILE A 99 1.81 -9.81 18.47
C ILE A 99 2.83 -10.89 18.87
N GLN A 100 4.06 -10.51 19.23
CA GLN A 100 5.09 -11.47 19.65
C GLN A 100 4.70 -12.23 20.92
N GLN A 101 3.89 -11.63 21.81
CA GLN A 101 3.40 -12.32 23.00
C GLN A 101 2.50 -13.52 22.66
N GLU A 102 1.75 -13.44 21.56
CA GLU A 102 0.83 -14.49 21.09
C GLU A 102 1.46 -15.52 20.14
N LEU A 103 2.71 -15.29 19.76
CA LEU A 103 3.49 -16.14 18.86
C LEU A 103 4.58 -16.90 19.64
N ASP A 104 4.80 -18.15 19.23
CA ASP A 104 5.82 -19.08 19.74
C ASP A 104 7.10 -19.09 18.89
N PHE A 105 7.14 -18.27 17.83
CA PHE A 105 8.29 -18.10 16.94
C PHE A 105 8.72 -16.62 16.86
N PRO A 106 9.98 -16.35 16.48
CA PRO A 106 10.47 -14.98 16.35
C PRO A 106 9.85 -14.28 15.12
N ILE A 107 9.56 -12.99 15.29
CA ILE A 107 9.22 -12.05 14.21
C ILE A 107 10.32 -11.03 13.98
N PHE A 108 10.34 -10.45 12.79
CA PHE A 108 11.18 -9.31 12.46
C PHE A 108 10.42 -8.01 12.69
N VAL A 109 11.15 -7.00 13.16
CA VAL A 109 10.57 -5.69 13.42
C VAL A 109 11.15 -4.68 12.45
N VAL A 110 10.27 -3.94 11.79
CA VAL A 110 10.66 -2.75 11.03
C VAL A 110 11.16 -1.71 12.02
N ASP A 111 12.47 -1.49 12.02
CA ASP A 111 13.06 -0.33 12.65
C ASP A 111 13.01 0.86 11.68
N ASN A 112 12.77 2.03 12.22
CA ASN A 112 12.63 3.27 11.49
C ASN A 112 13.94 3.66 10.76
N GLY A 113 15.10 3.17 11.20
CA GLY A 113 16.40 3.53 10.62
C GLY A 113 16.83 2.76 9.37
N THR A 114 16.11 1.72 8.94
CA THR A 114 16.55 0.80 7.88
C THR A 114 15.65 0.85 6.64
N SER A 115 16.25 0.87 5.45
CA SER A 115 15.52 0.75 4.18
C SER A 115 14.82 -0.61 4.09
N ILE A 116 13.55 -0.64 4.48
CA ILE A 116 12.68 -1.82 4.32
C ILE A 116 12.32 -2.07 2.85
N ALA A 117 12.42 -1.03 2.02
CA ALA A 117 11.96 -1.08 0.63
C ALA A 117 12.73 -2.09 -0.22
N ASP A 118 13.99 -2.33 0.14
CA ASP A 118 14.90 -3.24 -0.55
C ASP A 118 14.82 -4.67 0.01
N LYS A 119 13.93 -4.92 0.97
CA LYS A 119 13.81 -6.21 1.66
C LYS A 119 12.44 -6.84 1.57
N ILE A 120 11.37 -6.05 1.62
CA ILE A 120 10.00 -6.56 1.64
C ILE A 120 9.57 -7.03 0.25
N ASP A 121 9.22 -8.31 0.14
CA ASP A 121 8.76 -8.91 -1.12
C ASP A 121 7.28 -8.67 -1.36
N ALA A 122 6.48 -8.74 -0.30
CA ALA A 122 5.03 -8.65 -0.33
C ALA A 122 4.48 -7.98 0.93
N ILE A 123 3.29 -7.40 0.85
CA ILE A 123 2.60 -6.78 1.98
C ILE A 123 1.22 -7.40 2.14
N ALA A 124 0.84 -7.72 3.38
CA ALA A 124 -0.53 -8.06 3.74
C ALA A 124 -1.10 -6.99 4.68
N THR A 125 -2.27 -6.45 4.35
CA THR A 125 -2.93 -5.42 5.17
C THR A 125 -4.21 -5.95 5.80
N PHE A 126 -4.46 -5.58 7.06
CA PHE A 126 -5.60 -6.03 7.85
C PHE A 126 -6.36 -4.81 8.37
N GLY A 127 -7.50 -4.49 7.75
CA GLY A 127 -8.27 -3.28 8.08
C GLY A 127 -9.05 -2.74 6.89
N GLY A 128 -9.22 -1.41 6.82
CA GLY A 128 -9.82 -0.72 5.68
C GLY A 128 -8.81 0.07 4.84
N ASP A 129 -9.30 0.98 4.01
CA ASP A 129 -8.52 1.76 3.05
C ASP A 129 -7.32 2.50 3.67
N GLY A 130 -7.50 3.08 4.87
CA GLY A 130 -6.41 3.76 5.59
C GLY A 130 -5.21 2.84 5.91
N THR A 131 -5.43 1.53 6.01
CA THR A 131 -4.37 0.53 6.22
C THR A 131 -3.57 0.29 4.95
N VAL A 132 -4.25 0.27 3.79
CA VAL A 132 -3.62 0.18 2.46
C VAL A 132 -2.78 1.42 2.18
N LEU A 133 -3.31 2.62 2.47
CA LEU A 133 -2.57 3.88 2.38
C LEU A 133 -1.37 3.88 3.32
N ARG A 134 -1.53 3.39 4.56
CA ARG A 134 -0.41 3.24 5.50
C ARG A 134 0.67 2.33 4.91
N ALA A 135 0.30 1.16 4.42
CA ALA A 135 1.22 0.19 3.84
C ALA A 135 2.06 0.79 2.71
N ALA A 136 1.42 1.42 1.73
CA ALA A 136 2.15 2.04 0.63
C ALA A 136 2.91 3.31 1.03
N SER A 137 2.46 4.05 2.05
CA SER A 137 3.19 5.21 2.59
C SER A 137 4.54 4.82 3.21
N LEU A 138 4.74 3.56 3.60
CA LEU A 138 6.03 3.04 4.04
C LEU A 138 7.07 3.02 2.90
N PHE A 139 6.62 3.07 1.65
CA PHE A 139 7.44 3.06 0.43
C PHE A 139 7.35 4.40 -0.32
N LYS A 140 6.94 5.48 0.35
CA LYS A 140 6.72 6.81 -0.25
C LYS A 140 7.96 7.39 -0.96
N LEU A 141 9.16 7.08 -0.46
CA LEU A 141 10.42 7.57 -1.04
C LEU A 141 10.94 6.67 -2.17
N HIS A 142 10.35 5.48 -2.37
CA HIS A 142 10.81 4.50 -3.34
C HIS A 142 9.89 4.44 -4.57
N GLY A 143 10.50 4.23 -5.74
CA GLY A 143 9.78 4.10 -7.02
C GLY A 143 9.00 2.79 -7.17
N SER A 144 9.25 1.79 -6.32
CA SER A 144 8.58 0.49 -6.38
C SER A 144 7.95 0.10 -5.05
N VAL A 145 6.65 -0.17 -5.06
CA VAL A 145 5.90 -0.72 -3.93
C VAL A 145 5.74 -2.23 -4.11
N PRO A 146 5.96 -3.06 -3.07
CA PRO A 146 5.65 -4.49 -3.13
C PRO A 146 4.15 -4.71 -3.37
N PRO A 147 3.73 -5.83 -4.00
CA PRO A 147 2.31 -6.15 -4.13
C PRO A 147 1.62 -6.23 -2.77
N ILE A 148 0.45 -5.61 -2.71
CA ILE A 148 -0.38 -5.49 -1.51
C ILE A 148 -1.55 -6.45 -1.62
N LEU A 149 -1.64 -7.38 -0.66
CA LEU A 149 -2.79 -8.23 -0.42
C LEU A 149 -3.63 -7.63 0.72
N SER A 150 -4.83 -7.17 0.40
CA SER A 150 -5.65 -6.41 1.36
C SER A 150 -6.83 -7.24 1.87
N PHE A 151 -6.86 -7.49 3.18
CA PHE A 151 -8.00 -8.07 3.88
C PHE A 151 -8.87 -6.98 4.50
N SER A 152 -10.09 -6.87 4.00
CA SER A 152 -11.10 -5.96 4.51
C SER A 152 -11.59 -6.44 5.87
N MET A 153 -11.42 -5.59 6.90
CA MET A 153 -11.84 -5.87 8.26
C MET A 153 -12.56 -4.67 8.88
N GLY A 154 -13.79 -4.91 9.35
CA GLY A 154 -14.69 -3.86 9.85
C GLY A 154 -15.52 -3.24 8.73
N THR A 155 -15.58 -1.91 8.69
CA THR A 155 -16.33 -1.18 7.65
C THR A 155 -15.71 -1.42 6.28
N LEU A 156 -16.54 -1.87 5.33
CA LEU A 156 -16.15 -2.17 3.95
C LEU A 156 -15.58 -0.89 3.27
N GLY A 157 -14.42 -1.00 2.64
CA GLY A 157 -13.71 0.10 1.98
C GLY A 157 -13.47 -0.19 0.49
N PHE A 158 -13.02 0.81 -0.27
CA PHE A 158 -12.89 0.74 -1.73
C PHE A 158 -11.58 0.10 -2.22
N LEU A 159 -10.61 -0.13 -1.31
CA LEU A 159 -9.30 -0.71 -1.61
C LEU A 159 -9.08 -2.11 -1.01
N GLY A 160 -9.93 -2.52 -0.07
CA GLY A 160 -9.87 -3.82 0.59
C GLY A 160 -10.69 -4.87 -0.17
N GLU A 161 -10.02 -5.83 -0.79
CA GLU A 161 -10.65 -6.74 -1.76
C GLU A 161 -11.05 -8.10 -1.15
N TRP A 162 -10.29 -8.61 -0.17
CA TRP A 162 -10.49 -9.97 0.35
C TRP A 162 -11.19 -9.98 1.71
N ASN A 163 -12.11 -10.92 1.91
CA ASN A 163 -12.59 -11.24 3.24
C ASN A 163 -11.50 -12.02 3.99
N PHE A 164 -11.24 -11.69 5.25
CA PHE A 164 -10.25 -12.41 6.06
C PHE A 164 -10.54 -13.91 6.19
N ALA A 165 -11.80 -14.37 6.11
CA ALA A 165 -12.14 -15.79 6.08
C ALA A 165 -11.43 -16.55 4.94
N GLU A 166 -11.07 -15.87 3.85
CA GLU A 166 -10.42 -16.43 2.67
C GLU A 166 -8.88 -16.32 2.72
N HIS A 167 -8.29 -15.88 3.83
CA HIS A 167 -6.85 -15.56 3.91
C HIS A 167 -5.90 -16.66 3.41
N LYS A 168 -6.23 -17.93 3.68
CA LYS A 168 -5.43 -19.08 3.21
C LYS A 168 -5.46 -19.21 1.69
N LYS A 169 -6.64 -19.05 1.08
CA LYS A 169 -6.83 -19.09 -0.38
C LYS A 169 -6.11 -17.90 -1.01
N ALA A 170 -6.37 -16.70 -0.50
CA ALA A 170 -5.80 -15.44 -0.99
C ALA A 170 -4.28 -15.44 -0.99
N TRP A 171 -3.66 -15.81 0.14
CA TRP A 171 -2.21 -15.90 0.24
C TRP A 171 -1.64 -16.98 -0.68
N ARG A 172 -2.25 -18.16 -0.72
CA ARG A 172 -1.78 -19.24 -1.61
C ARG A 172 -1.80 -18.83 -3.08
N GLU A 173 -2.87 -18.18 -3.53
CA GLU A 173 -2.98 -17.66 -4.90
C GLU A 173 -1.84 -16.66 -5.18
N MET A 174 -1.64 -15.68 -4.30
CA MET A 174 -0.58 -14.69 -4.46
C MET A 174 0.82 -15.31 -4.41
N TYR A 175 1.08 -16.19 -3.44
CA TYR A 175 2.38 -16.79 -3.22
C TYR A 175 2.79 -17.68 -4.39
N MET A 176 1.89 -18.51 -4.89
CA MET A 176 2.16 -19.45 -5.99
C MET A 176 2.06 -18.80 -7.39
N SER A 177 1.77 -17.50 -7.45
CA SER A 177 1.44 -16.80 -8.69
C SER A 177 2.60 -16.81 -9.69
N GLY A 178 2.32 -17.35 -10.89
CA GLY A 178 3.31 -17.48 -11.97
C GLY A 178 4.41 -18.52 -11.72
N SER A 179 4.28 -19.36 -10.68
CA SER A 179 5.19 -20.49 -10.47
C SER A 179 4.94 -21.59 -11.51
N ASP A 180 6.00 -22.02 -12.21
CA ASP A 180 5.99 -23.25 -13.00
C ASP A 180 6.60 -24.38 -12.17
N VAL A 181 5.96 -24.74 -11.04
CA VAL A 181 6.38 -25.96 -10.32
C VAL A 181 5.89 -27.14 -11.15
N SER A 182 6.81 -27.82 -11.83
CA SER A 182 6.53 -29.09 -12.49
C SER A 182 5.70 -29.96 -11.54
N ALA A 183 4.44 -30.25 -11.87
CA ALA A 183 3.58 -31.11 -11.07
C ALA A 183 4.14 -32.54 -11.11
N GLY A 184 5.16 -32.83 -10.30
CA GLY A 184 5.95 -34.04 -10.38
C GLY A 184 6.11 -34.71 -9.02
N ARG A 185 5.10 -35.52 -8.65
CA ARG A 185 5.21 -36.87 -8.02
C ARG A 185 3.89 -37.22 -7.32
N ASN A 186 2.96 -37.78 -8.07
CA ASN A 186 2.11 -38.91 -7.65
C ASN A 186 1.12 -39.27 -8.78
N ALA A 187 1.52 -40.25 -9.60
CA ALA A 187 0.65 -41.31 -10.11
C ALA A 187 1.49 -42.24 -11.00
N ALA A 188 1.61 -43.51 -10.59
CA ALA A 188 2.21 -44.56 -11.37
C ALA A 188 1.38 -44.83 -12.64
N VAL A 189 1.99 -44.70 -13.82
CA VAL A 189 1.51 -45.27 -15.10
C VAL A 189 2.74 -45.65 -15.95
N PRO A 190 2.76 -46.81 -16.66
CA PRO A 190 4.00 -47.46 -17.10
C PRO A 190 4.57 -46.93 -18.42
N ARG A 191 5.87 -47.23 -18.57
CA ARG A 191 6.77 -46.95 -19.70
C ARG A 191 6.12 -46.99 -21.10
N GLY A 192 6.34 -45.92 -21.87
CA GLY A 192 6.28 -45.89 -23.33
C GLY A 192 7.46 -45.06 -23.87
N LYS A 193 8.08 -45.54 -24.96
CA LYS A 193 9.30 -45.05 -25.64
C LYS A 193 9.11 -43.71 -26.37
N ASP A 194 10.24 -42.98 -26.52
CA ASP A 194 10.58 -41.96 -27.55
C ASP A 194 9.68 -40.70 -27.61
N ASP A 195 10.15 -39.46 -27.78
CA ASP A 195 11.29 -38.92 -28.53
C ASP A 195 11.93 -37.71 -27.81
N GLY A 196 13.21 -37.48 -28.10
CA GLY A 196 14.00 -36.37 -27.56
C GLY A 196 13.54 -35.00 -28.05
N VAL A 197 13.06 -34.18 -27.13
CA VAL A 197 13.14 -32.71 -27.20
C VAL A 197 13.64 -32.22 -25.85
N ASP A 198 14.93 -31.92 -25.79
CA ASP A 198 15.58 -31.30 -24.64
C ASP A 198 15.12 -29.83 -24.56
N THR A 199 13.93 -29.61 -23.99
CA THR A 199 13.55 -28.29 -23.49
C THR A 199 14.16 -28.15 -22.12
N THR A 200 15.35 -27.54 -22.05
CA THR A 200 15.93 -27.02 -20.82
C THR A 200 14.98 -25.97 -20.23
N ARG A 201 13.93 -26.44 -19.55
CA ARG A 201 12.99 -25.62 -18.78
C ARG A 201 13.72 -25.21 -17.51
N THR A 202 14.11 -23.94 -17.45
CA THR A 202 14.57 -23.30 -16.23
C THR A 202 13.45 -23.37 -15.20
N SER A 203 13.40 -24.43 -14.39
CA SER A 203 12.70 -24.44 -13.11
C SER A 203 13.17 -23.20 -12.36
N GLY A 204 12.28 -22.24 -12.11
CA GLY A 204 12.65 -20.99 -11.44
C GLY A 204 13.36 -21.31 -10.12
N GLU A 205 14.49 -20.65 -9.88
CA GLU A 205 15.33 -20.91 -8.71
C GLU A 205 14.49 -20.83 -7.41
N GLY A 206 14.54 -21.89 -6.61
CA GLY A 206 13.95 -21.93 -5.27
C GLY A 206 12.54 -22.52 -5.17
N TRP A 207 11.84 -22.78 -6.27
CA TRP A 207 10.51 -23.41 -6.24
C TRP A 207 10.55 -24.90 -5.84
N ASP A 208 11.68 -25.59 -6.03
CA ASP A 208 11.84 -27.03 -5.72
C ASP A 208 11.61 -27.37 -4.23
N ARG A 209 11.77 -26.37 -3.35
CA ARG A 209 11.62 -26.53 -1.89
C ARG A 209 10.21 -26.22 -1.39
N VAL A 210 9.37 -25.62 -2.24
CA VAL A 210 8.03 -25.21 -1.87
C VAL A 210 7.07 -26.40 -1.98
N ARG A 211 6.42 -26.75 -0.87
CA ARG A 211 5.36 -27.77 -0.88
C ARG A 211 4.06 -27.19 -1.44
N GLY A 212 3.55 -27.77 -2.52
CA GLY A 212 2.27 -27.37 -3.11
C GLY A 212 2.12 -27.82 -4.55
N LYS A 213 0.88 -27.87 -5.05
CA LYS A 213 0.63 -28.02 -6.49
C LYS A 213 0.88 -26.65 -7.14
N SER A 214 1.72 -26.59 -8.17
CA SER A 214 1.77 -25.44 -9.06
C SER A 214 0.37 -25.10 -9.53
N MET A 215 0.08 -23.80 -9.55
CA MET A 215 -1.17 -23.29 -10.12
C MET A 215 -1.11 -23.29 -11.66
N GLY A 216 0.07 -23.51 -12.25
CA GLY A 216 0.34 -23.36 -13.67
C GLY A 216 0.42 -21.90 -14.09
N MET A 217 1.10 -21.62 -15.20
CA MET A 217 1.30 -20.26 -15.71
C MET A 217 -0.01 -19.49 -15.98
N ASN A 218 -1.13 -20.22 -16.17
CA ASN A 218 -2.44 -19.65 -16.51
C ASN A 218 -3.32 -19.30 -15.28
N ARG A 219 -2.89 -19.57 -14.05
CA ARG A 219 -3.63 -19.23 -12.82
C ARG A 219 -2.81 -18.33 -11.91
N ALA A 220 -2.35 -17.22 -12.47
CA ALA A 220 -1.71 -16.15 -11.72
C ALA A 220 -2.76 -15.26 -11.01
N SER A 221 -2.39 -14.75 -9.83
CA SER A 221 -3.13 -13.69 -9.17
C SER A 221 -3.23 -12.45 -10.05
N ARG A 222 -4.39 -11.83 -9.99
CA ARG A 222 -4.69 -10.61 -10.74
C ARG A 222 -4.24 -9.40 -9.95
N VAL A 223 -3.71 -8.40 -10.64
CA VAL A 223 -3.18 -7.18 -10.04
C VAL A 223 -3.71 -5.96 -10.77
N LEU A 224 -4.15 -4.99 -9.99
CA LEU A 224 -4.43 -3.64 -10.44
C LEU A 224 -3.26 -2.73 -10.04
N LEU A 225 -2.62 -2.08 -11.01
CA LEU A 225 -1.61 -1.06 -10.75
C LEU A 225 -2.31 0.29 -10.55
N ARG A 226 -2.37 0.76 -9.29
CA ARG A 226 -2.94 2.07 -8.96
C ARG A 226 -1.91 3.17 -9.15
N HIS A 227 -2.32 4.29 -9.72
CA HIS A 227 -1.44 5.45 -9.93
C HIS A 227 -0.98 6.07 -8.60
N ARG A 228 0.23 6.65 -8.61
CA ARG A 228 0.72 7.55 -7.57
C ARG A 228 0.97 8.92 -8.17
N ILE A 229 0.92 9.95 -7.34
CA ILE A 229 1.40 11.30 -7.65
C ILE A 229 2.61 11.60 -6.79
N LYS A 230 3.55 12.35 -7.36
CA LYS A 230 4.77 12.85 -6.74
C LYS A 230 4.58 14.31 -6.36
N ALA A 231 5.12 14.70 -5.22
CA ALA A 231 5.17 16.08 -4.73
C ALA A 231 6.60 16.48 -4.39
N ASP A 232 7.03 17.60 -4.96
CA ASP A 232 8.21 18.33 -4.52
C ASP A 232 7.79 19.65 -3.88
N ILE A 233 8.29 19.89 -2.67
CA ILE A 233 7.90 21.04 -1.85
C ILE A 233 9.09 21.98 -1.75
N PHE A 234 8.86 23.23 -2.12
CA PHE A 234 9.87 24.28 -2.12
C PHE A 234 9.49 25.37 -1.13
N ASP A 235 10.44 25.79 -0.31
CA ASP A 235 10.28 26.96 0.55
C ASP A 235 10.27 28.27 -0.27
N ARG A 236 9.99 29.38 0.40
CA ARG A 236 10.01 30.73 -0.21
C ARG A 236 11.37 31.16 -0.78
N ALA A 237 12.45 30.49 -0.43
CA ALA A 237 13.79 30.73 -0.97
C ALA A 237 14.11 29.81 -2.15
N GLY A 238 13.19 28.91 -2.53
CA GLY A 238 13.35 27.96 -3.62
C GLY A 238 14.10 26.69 -3.24
N ASN A 239 14.34 26.44 -1.95
CA ASN A 239 15.00 25.21 -1.50
C ASN A 239 13.99 24.07 -1.42
N ASN A 240 14.35 22.88 -1.91
CA ASN A 240 13.54 21.68 -1.73
C ASN A 240 13.59 21.25 -0.25
N ILE A 241 12.42 21.09 0.38
CA ILE A 241 12.27 20.75 1.80
C ILE A 241 11.68 19.35 2.02
N ASN A 242 11.66 18.48 1.01
CA ASN A 242 11.06 17.15 1.11
C ASN A 242 11.65 16.31 2.26
N HIS A 243 12.95 16.43 2.58
CA HIS A 243 13.53 15.72 3.73
C HIS A 243 12.88 16.12 5.06
N GLN A 244 12.62 17.41 5.25
CA GLN A 244 12.01 17.93 6.48
C GLN A 244 10.57 17.43 6.59
N VAL A 245 9.83 17.48 5.49
CA VAL A 245 8.43 17.03 5.41
C VAL A 245 8.35 15.49 5.55
N SER A 246 9.29 14.77 4.94
CA SER A 246 9.40 13.32 5.05
C SER A 246 9.65 12.87 6.48
N ASN A 247 10.48 13.60 7.23
CA ASN A 247 10.76 13.34 8.64
C ASN A 247 9.54 13.59 9.53
N THR A 248 8.65 14.51 9.18
CA THR A 248 7.38 14.68 9.92
C THR A 248 6.37 13.59 9.56
N LEU A 249 6.37 13.15 8.30
CA LEU A 249 5.52 12.07 7.81
C LEU A 249 5.96 10.69 8.32
N ALA A 250 7.26 10.49 8.51
CA ALA A 250 7.82 9.31 9.13
C ALA A 250 7.81 9.59 10.64
N SER A 251 7.42 8.64 11.49
CA SER A 251 7.48 8.83 12.95
C SER A 251 8.93 8.78 13.47
N GLN A 252 9.85 9.55 12.87
CA GLN A 252 11.30 9.39 13.00
C GLN A 252 11.98 10.57 13.71
N PRO A 253 12.83 10.31 14.71
CA PRO A 253 13.95 11.18 15.04
C PRO A 253 15.11 10.97 14.08
N LYS A 254 15.96 12.00 13.92
CA LYS A 254 17.08 12.10 12.98
C LYS A 254 17.96 10.84 12.91
N SER A 255 18.22 10.33 11.70
CA SER A 255 19.49 9.64 11.39
C SER A 255 20.53 10.72 11.07
N GLY A 256 21.61 10.77 11.84
CA GLY A 256 22.63 11.83 11.80
C GLY A 256 23.61 11.76 10.63
N ILE A 257 23.25 11.20 9.46
CA ILE A 257 24.18 10.99 8.36
C ILE A 257 23.51 11.29 7.00
N ALA A 258 22.85 12.43 6.87
CA ALA A 258 22.55 12.98 5.56
C ALA A 258 23.53 14.11 5.28
N SER A 259 24.43 13.90 4.31
CA SER A 259 25.28 14.97 3.78
C SER A 259 24.38 16.07 3.17
N PRO A 260 24.79 17.35 3.14
CA PRO A 260 23.93 18.46 2.71
C PRO A 260 23.58 18.47 1.21
N THR A 261 24.00 17.48 0.44
CA THR A 261 24.09 17.53 -1.04
C THR A 261 23.29 16.47 -1.78
N GLU A 262 22.61 15.55 -1.11
CA GLU A 262 21.71 14.62 -1.80
C GLU A 262 20.35 15.27 -2.10
N VAL A 263 19.93 15.22 -3.36
CA VAL A 263 18.61 15.67 -3.80
C VAL A 263 17.55 14.79 -3.12
N SER A 264 16.65 15.42 -2.37
CA SER A 264 15.61 14.69 -1.66
C SER A 264 14.67 13.97 -2.64
N PRO A 265 14.37 12.68 -2.44
CA PRO A 265 13.39 12.01 -3.27
C PRO A 265 12.02 12.68 -3.15
N PRO A 266 11.23 12.73 -4.24
CA PRO A 266 9.89 13.29 -4.19
C PRO A 266 9.01 12.49 -3.23
N LEU A 267 8.14 13.19 -2.52
CA LEU A 267 7.11 12.57 -1.70
C LEU A 267 6.05 11.97 -2.62
N ARG A 268 5.41 10.88 -2.21
CA ARG A 268 4.39 10.21 -3.02
C ARG A 268 3.09 10.06 -2.26
N ALA A 269 1.99 10.22 -2.99
CA ALA A 269 0.62 10.00 -2.53
C ALA A 269 -0.06 8.96 -3.43
N ILE A 270 -0.94 8.14 -2.86
CA ILE A 270 -1.84 7.26 -3.64
C ILE A 270 -3.16 7.95 -3.90
N ASN A 271 -3.71 8.66 -2.92
CA ASN A 271 -4.99 9.31 -3.06
C ASN A 271 -4.80 10.78 -3.44
N GLU A 272 -4.27 11.59 -2.53
CA GLU A 272 -4.21 13.03 -2.75
C GLU A 272 -3.08 13.74 -2.00
N ILE A 273 -2.72 14.89 -2.55
CA ILE A 273 -1.97 15.96 -1.87
C ILE A 273 -2.97 17.11 -1.67
N SER A 274 -3.14 17.56 -0.44
CA SER A 274 -4.08 18.64 -0.12
C SER A 274 -3.41 19.79 0.64
N VAL A 275 -3.84 21.00 0.32
CA VAL A 275 -3.49 22.22 1.05
C VAL A 275 -4.77 22.79 1.61
N HIS A 276 -4.82 23.02 2.92
CA HIS A 276 -6.03 23.47 3.61
C HIS A 276 -5.71 24.59 4.60
N ARG A 277 -6.65 25.51 4.86
CA ARG A 277 -6.48 26.58 5.86
C ARG A 277 -6.35 26.08 7.30
N GLY A 278 -6.64 24.80 7.55
CA GLY A 278 -6.63 24.19 8.88
C GLY A 278 -7.63 24.88 9.82
N SER A 279 -7.17 25.22 11.02
CA SER A 279 -7.95 25.96 12.02
C SER A 279 -8.02 27.47 11.77
N HIS A 280 -7.34 28.00 10.75
CA HIS A 280 -7.34 29.44 10.49
C HIS A 280 -8.71 29.92 10.00
N PRO A 281 -9.18 31.09 10.47
CA PRO A 281 -10.48 31.63 10.07
C PRO A 281 -10.47 32.25 8.67
N HIS A 282 -9.28 32.58 8.13
CA HIS A 282 -9.14 33.15 6.80
C HIS A 282 -9.00 32.05 5.74
N LEU A 283 -9.62 32.28 4.58
CA LEU A 283 -9.52 31.38 3.43
C LEU A 283 -8.09 31.33 2.90
N ALA A 284 -7.71 30.16 2.39
CA ALA A 284 -6.46 29.96 1.69
C ALA A 284 -6.52 30.65 0.33
N ILE A 285 -5.45 31.37 -0.04
CA ILE A 285 -5.28 31.99 -1.35
C ILE A 285 -4.12 31.28 -2.07
N ILE A 286 -4.39 30.57 -3.16
CA ILE A 286 -3.41 29.69 -3.81
C ILE A 286 -3.42 29.96 -5.31
N ASP A 287 -2.27 30.30 -5.88
CA ASP A 287 -2.09 30.40 -7.32
C ASP A 287 -1.82 29.00 -7.89
N ILE A 288 -2.48 28.66 -8.98
CA ILE A 288 -2.38 27.36 -9.63
C ILE A 288 -1.79 27.56 -11.02
N TYR A 289 -0.76 26.78 -11.35
CA TYR A 289 -0.14 26.78 -12.67
C TYR A 289 -0.20 25.37 -13.25
N GLN A 290 -0.45 25.29 -14.55
CA GLN A 290 -0.40 24.05 -15.34
C GLN A 290 0.74 24.17 -16.34
N ASN A 291 1.72 23.27 -16.28
CA ASN A 291 2.90 23.27 -17.16
C ASN A 291 3.59 24.65 -17.22
N GLY A 292 3.64 25.35 -16.08
CA GLY A 292 4.23 26.70 -15.96
C GLY A 292 3.31 27.86 -16.40
N HIS A 293 2.16 27.58 -17.00
CA HIS A 293 1.17 28.61 -17.35
C HIS A 293 0.23 28.89 -16.17
N PHE A 294 0.02 30.17 -15.86
CA PHE A 294 -0.95 30.56 -14.83
C PHE A 294 -2.36 30.10 -15.25
N LEU A 295 -2.99 29.31 -14.39
CA LEU A 295 -4.34 28.81 -14.61
C LEU A 295 -5.36 29.73 -13.90
N THR A 296 -5.23 29.89 -12.58
CA THR A 296 -6.14 30.72 -11.76
C THR A 296 -5.60 30.92 -10.34
N GLU A 297 -6.13 31.90 -9.61
CA GLU A 297 -5.97 32.07 -8.15
C GLU A 297 -7.25 31.56 -7.47
N THR A 298 -7.13 30.58 -6.57
CA THR A 298 -8.27 30.10 -5.77
C THR A 298 -8.28 30.78 -4.40
N THR A 299 -9.46 31.22 -3.97
CA THR A 299 -9.73 31.61 -2.57
C THR A 299 -10.75 30.63 -2.00
N ALA A 300 -10.32 29.74 -1.10
CA ALA A 300 -11.09 28.56 -0.71
C ALA A 300 -10.74 28.08 0.71
N ASP A 301 -11.46 27.09 1.24
CA ASP A 301 -10.98 26.36 2.41
C ASP A 301 -9.64 25.66 2.10
N GLY A 302 -9.51 25.18 0.86
CA GLY A 302 -8.30 24.56 0.37
C GLY A 302 -8.40 24.06 -1.07
N ILE A 303 -7.44 23.24 -1.46
CA ILE A 303 -7.39 22.56 -2.76
C ILE A 303 -6.73 21.20 -2.59
N LEU A 304 -7.15 20.23 -3.40
CA LEU A 304 -6.51 18.93 -3.47
C LEU A 304 -6.15 18.56 -4.92
N ILE A 305 -5.02 17.88 -5.06
CA ILE A 305 -4.59 17.21 -6.29
C ILE A 305 -4.67 15.71 -6.02
N SER A 306 -5.49 14.99 -6.77
CA SER A 306 -5.75 13.57 -6.50
C SER A 306 -5.52 12.68 -7.72
N THR A 307 -5.24 11.42 -7.43
CA THR A 307 -5.22 10.34 -8.43
C THR A 307 -6.65 9.85 -8.70
N PRO A 308 -6.85 9.00 -9.73
CA PRO A 308 -8.13 8.33 -9.94
C PRO A 308 -8.54 7.47 -8.73
N THR A 309 -7.58 6.88 -8.01
CA THR A 309 -7.87 6.14 -6.76
C THR A 309 -8.36 7.09 -5.66
N GLY A 310 -7.76 8.28 -5.55
CA GLY A 310 -8.21 9.33 -4.62
C GLY A 310 -9.52 10.02 -5.00
N SER A 311 -10.06 9.76 -6.20
CA SER A 311 -11.31 10.36 -6.68
C SER A 311 -12.52 9.99 -5.81
N THR A 312 -12.49 8.81 -5.18
CA THR A 312 -13.52 8.32 -4.24
C THR A 312 -13.20 8.63 -2.77
N ALA A 313 -12.09 9.33 -2.50
CA ALA A 313 -11.68 9.76 -1.16
C ALA A 313 -12.12 11.21 -0.90
N TYR A 314 -11.21 12.07 -0.40
CA TYR A 314 -11.57 13.45 -0.05
C TYR A 314 -12.04 14.26 -1.27
N SER A 315 -11.54 13.92 -2.46
CA SER A 315 -11.98 14.47 -3.74
C SER A 315 -13.49 14.33 -3.95
N LEU A 316 -14.08 13.17 -3.61
CA LEU A 316 -15.52 12.93 -3.74
C LEU A 316 -16.31 13.85 -2.81
N SER A 317 -15.86 13.97 -1.56
CA SER A 317 -16.51 14.83 -0.57
C SER A 317 -16.46 16.32 -0.95
N ALA A 318 -15.41 16.74 -1.67
CA ALA A 318 -15.28 18.10 -2.19
C ALA A 318 -16.03 18.32 -3.52
N GLY A 319 -16.76 17.32 -4.03
CA GLY A 319 -17.57 17.42 -5.26
C GLY A 319 -16.79 17.11 -6.54
N GLY A 320 -15.66 16.41 -6.44
CA GLY A 320 -14.94 15.83 -7.58
C GLY A 320 -15.67 14.65 -8.22
N PRO A 321 -15.41 14.35 -9.50
CA PRO A 321 -16.00 13.19 -10.18
C PRO A 321 -15.38 11.88 -9.67
N ILE A 322 -16.16 10.80 -9.74
CA ILE A 322 -15.63 9.44 -9.56
C ILE A 322 -14.91 9.04 -10.86
N VAL A 323 -13.65 8.62 -10.74
CA VAL A 323 -12.81 8.24 -11.88
C VAL A 323 -12.33 6.81 -11.73
N HIS A 324 -12.44 6.02 -12.79
CA HIS A 324 -11.99 4.63 -12.79
C HIS A 324 -10.46 4.55 -12.56
N PRO A 325 -9.94 3.66 -11.68
CA PRO A 325 -8.53 3.60 -11.28
C PRO A 325 -7.49 3.50 -12.41
N LEU A 326 -7.89 2.95 -13.56
CA LEU A 326 -7.04 2.78 -14.75
C LEU A 326 -6.98 3.98 -15.70
N VAL A 327 -7.84 4.98 -15.49
CA VAL A 327 -7.79 6.20 -16.31
C VAL A 327 -6.52 6.95 -15.93
N LYS A 328 -5.63 7.21 -16.90
CA LYS A 328 -4.39 7.96 -16.67
C LYS A 328 -4.69 9.45 -16.53
N SER A 329 -5.21 9.85 -15.38
CA SER A 329 -5.54 11.25 -15.08
C SER A 329 -5.06 11.72 -13.73
N LEU A 330 -5.04 13.05 -13.59
CA LEU A 330 -4.77 13.80 -12.37
C LEU A 330 -5.91 14.80 -12.17
N LEU A 331 -6.47 14.86 -10.97
CA LEU A 331 -7.63 15.70 -10.67
C LEU A 331 -7.21 16.91 -9.86
N ILE A 332 -7.76 18.08 -10.17
CA ILE A 332 -7.70 19.28 -9.34
C ILE A 332 -9.10 19.55 -8.80
N THR A 333 -9.27 19.49 -7.48
CA THR A 333 -10.57 19.71 -6.84
C THR A 333 -10.44 20.78 -5.76
N PRO A 334 -11.14 21.92 -5.90
CA PRO A 334 -11.17 22.94 -4.84
C PRO A 334 -12.03 22.46 -3.66
N ILE A 335 -11.68 22.89 -2.45
CA ILE A 335 -12.45 22.60 -1.23
C ILE A 335 -13.19 23.88 -0.84
N SER A 336 -14.53 23.88 -0.96
CA SER A 336 -15.38 25.03 -0.66
C SER A 336 -14.88 26.37 -1.27
N PRO A 337 -14.67 26.46 -2.60
CA PRO A 337 -14.14 27.69 -3.19
C PRO A 337 -15.13 28.85 -3.08
N CYS A 338 -14.63 30.05 -2.81
CA CYS A 338 -15.37 31.30 -2.94
C CYS A 338 -15.48 31.71 -4.43
N SER A 339 -16.04 30.81 -5.24
CA SER A 339 -16.23 30.99 -6.67
C SER A 339 -17.41 30.13 -7.14
N LEU A 340 -18.25 30.68 -8.02
CA LEU A 340 -19.37 29.95 -8.62
C LEU A 340 -18.95 29.07 -9.80
N SER A 341 -17.76 29.30 -10.36
CA SER A 341 -17.31 28.67 -11.61
C SER A 341 -16.10 27.76 -11.45
N PHE A 342 -15.48 27.70 -10.26
CA PHE A 342 -14.36 26.78 -10.03
C PHE A 342 -14.89 25.34 -9.86
N ARG A 343 -14.98 24.63 -10.98
CA ARG A 343 -15.31 23.20 -11.03
C ARG A 343 -14.04 22.35 -10.98
N SER A 344 -14.18 21.12 -10.51
CA SER A 344 -13.08 20.14 -10.55
C SER A 344 -12.59 19.92 -11.98
N LEU A 345 -11.27 19.85 -12.15
CA LEU A 345 -10.62 19.60 -13.44
C LEU A 345 -10.04 18.19 -13.47
N VAL A 346 -10.10 17.54 -14.62
CA VAL A 346 -9.46 16.26 -14.89
C VAL A 346 -8.42 16.48 -15.99
N LEU A 347 -7.16 16.22 -15.68
CA LEU A 347 -6.01 16.48 -16.53
C LEU A 347 -5.30 15.15 -16.88
N PRO A 348 -4.52 15.09 -17.96
CA PRO A 348 -3.60 13.97 -18.21
C PRO A 348 -2.63 13.74 -17.03
N LEU A 349 -2.33 12.48 -16.72
CA LEU A 349 -1.49 12.11 -15.55
C LEU A 349 -0.09 12.74 -15.56
N ASP A 350 0.49 12.98 -16.74
CA ASP A 350 1.81 13.59 -16.93
C ASP A 350 1.80 15.12 -16.85
N THR A 351 0.65 15.73 -16.60
CA THR A 351 0.53 17.18 -16.41
C THR A 351 1.24 17.61 -15.13
N LYS A 352 2.07 18.66 -15.24
CA LYS A 352 2.71 19.29 -14.08
C LYS A 352 1.82 20.38 -13.51
N VAL A 353 1.46 20.24 -12.24
CA VAL A 353 0.67 21.23 -11.51
C VAL A 353 1.53 21.88 -10.44
N THR A 354 1.61 23.20 -10.44
CA THR A 354 2.30 23.96 -9.39
C THR A 354 1.28 24.72 -8.57
N LEU A 355 1.30 24.50 -7.25
CA LEU A 355 0.54 25.27 -6.28
C LEU A 355 1.48 26.26 -5.59
N ARG A 356 1.27 27.56 -5.77
CA ARG A 356 2.04 28.61 -5.11
C ARG A 356 1.19 29.29 -4.04
N MET A 357 1.70 29.33 -2.82
CA MET A 357 0.99 29.95 -1.70
C MET A 357 1.03 31.48 -1.87
N SER A 358 -0.12 32.11 -2.14
CA SER A 358 -0.17 33.53 -2.49
C SER A 358 0.36 34.42 -1.33
N PRO A 359 1.14 35.48 -1.62
CA PRO A 359 1.53 36.48 -0.61
C PRO A 359 0.34 37.18 0.07
N LYS A 360 -0.85 37.12 -0.55
CA LYS A 360 -2.09 37.71 -0.03
C LYS A 360 -2.69 36.93 1.15
N ASN A 361 -2.19 35.73 1.45
CA ASN A 361 -2.65 34.95 2.60
C ASN A 361 -2.48 35.74 3.90
N ARG A 362 -3.59 35.86 4.65
CA ARG A 362 -3.59 36.49 5.97
C ARG A 362 -3.18 35.53 7.08
N GLY A 363 -3.43 34.22 6.86
CA GLY A 363 -2.93 33.15 7.73
C GLY A 363 -1.41 33.03 7.61
N ARG A 364 -0.75 32.64 8.71
CA ARG A 364 0.72 32.49 8.71
C ARG A 364 1.15 31.24 7.95
N GLU A 365 0.31 30.20 7.89
CA GLU A 365 0.67 28.89 7.37
C GLU A 365 -0.59 28.15 6.90
N LEU A 366 -0.50 27.41 5.79
CA LEU A 366 -1.54 26.48 5.32
C LEU A 366 -1.10 25.05 5.59
N ASP A 367 -2.01 24.18 5.98
CA ASP A 367 -1.74 22.78 6.27
C ASP A 367 -1.57 21.98 4.98
N LEU A 368 -0.38 21.39 4.80
CA LEU A 368 -0.10 20.43 3.73
C LEU A 368 -0.32 19.02 4.27
N SER A 369 -1.17 18.24 3.58
CA SER A 369 -1.42 16.84 3.88
C SER A 369 -1.18 15.94 2.67
N ILE A 370 -0.71 14.72 2.93
CA ILE A 370 -0.46 13.67 1.93
C ILE A 370 -1.17 12.41 2.42
N ASP A 371 -2.07 11.87 1.60
CA ASP A 371 -2.93 10.72 1.94
C ASP A 371 -3.60 10.87 3.31
N GLY A 372 -4.21 12.03 3.55
CA GLY A 372 -4.90 12.39 4.80
C GLY A 372 -4.01 12.64 6.03
N ARG A 373 -2.68 12.56 5.93
CA ARG A 373 -1.76 12.90 7.05
C ARG A 373 -1.19 14.30 6.88
N ARG A 374 -1.39 15.17 7.88
CA ARG A 374 -0.70 16.48 7.95
C ARG A 374 0.80 16.28 8.02
N CYS A 375 1.53 16.87 7.06
CA CYS A 375 2.96 16.66 6.87
C CYS A 375 3.78 17.85 7.34
N ALA A 376 3.35 19.04 6.96
CA ALA A 376 3.98 20.30 7.25
C ALA A 376 2.92 21.39 7.13
N GLY A 377 3.26 22.60 7.53
CA GLY A 377 2.55 23.72 6.96
C GLY A 377 3.46 24.52 6.04
N VAL A 378 2.82 25.18 5.08
CA VAL A 378 3.46 25.90 3.99
C VAL A 378 3.17 27.39 4.12
N LEU A 379 4.23 28.18 4.07
CA LEU A 379 4.18 29.63 4.23
C LEU A 379 3.87 30.31 2.89
N PRO A 380 3.37 31.55 2.90
CA PRO A 380 3.29 32.36 1.68
C PRO A 380 4.64 32.42 0.93
N GLY A 381 4.58 32.29 -0.39
CA GLY A 381 5.74 32.18 -1.27
C GLY A 381 6.29 30.76 -1.47
N SER A 382 5.85 29.78 -0.68
CA SER A 382 6.22 28.37 -0.90
C SER A 382 5.52 27.81 -2.14
N GLU A 383 6.13 26.82 -2.78
CA GLU A 383 5.58 26.13 -3.94
C GLU A 383 5.50 24.61 -3.72
N ILE A 384 4.48 24.00 -4.30
CA ILE A 384 4.31 22.54 -4.33
C ILE A 384 4.15 22.14 -5.78
N HIS A 385 5.07 21.32 -6.29
CA HIS A 385 5.07 20.82 -7.66
C HIS A 385 4.56 19.39 -7.63
N VAL A 386 3.46 19.12 -8.33
CA VAL A 386 2.77 17.84 -8.35
C VAL A 386 2.73 17.28 -9.77
N GLU A 387 3.10 16.02 -9.92
CA GLU A 387 3.03 15.29 -11.19
C GLU A 387 2.72 13.81 -10.98
N GLY A 388 2.11 13.15 -11.95
CA GLY A 388 1.89 11.70 -11.89
C GLY A 388 3.19 10.89 -11.99
N GLU A 389 3.23 9.76 -11.28
CA GLU A 389 4.26 8.76 -11.50
C GLU A 389 3.92 7.91 -12.75
N PHE A 390 4.95 7.54 -13.50
CA PHE A 390 4.78 6.66 -14.65
C PHE A 390 4.19 5.31 -14.22
N VAL A 391 3.12 4.89 -14.89
CA VAL A 391 2.57 3.54 -14.83
C VAL A 391 2.31 3.07 -16.25
N GLY A 392 3.01 2.02 -16.65
CA GLY A 392 3.01 1.57 -18.04
C GLY A 392 4.05 0.51 -18.34
N ARG A 393 4.07 0.08 -19.59
CA ARG A 393 5.14 -0.78 -20.12
C ARG A 393 6.42 0.01 -20.27
N ALA A 394 7.54 -0.55 -19.81
CA ALA A 394 8.86 0.05 -19.99
C ALA A 394 9.86 -0.99 -20.53
N GLY A 395 10.63 -0.59 -21.55
CA GLY A 395 11.60 -1.47 -22.21
C GLY A 395 11.02 -2.37 -23.31
N PRO A 396 11.85 -3.26 -23.90
CA PRO A 396 11.45 -4.14 -25.02
C PRO A 396 10.55 -5.32 -24.60
N GLY A 397 10.25 -5.47 -23.30
CA GLY A 397 9.38 -6.53 -22.78
C GLY A 397 7.91 -6.10 -22.62
N GLU A 398 7.05 -7.08 -22.32
CA GLU A 398 5.63 -6.83 -22.02
C GLU A 398 5.37 -6.49 -20.54
N GLU A 399 6.42 -6.24 -19.77
CA GLU A 399 6.36 -5.98 -18.33
C GLU A 399 5.84 -4.57 -18.03
N TRP A 400 4.91 -4.50 -17.09
CA TRP A 400 4.39 -3.25 -16.56
C TRP A 400 5.15 -2.84 -15.30
N HIS A 401 5.40 -1.54 -15.18
CA HIS A 401 6.15 -0.95 -14.08
C HIS A 401 5.41 0.25 -13.47
N GLY A 402 5.79 0.57 -12.23
CA GLY A 402 5.32 1.72 -11.47
C GLY A 402 4.01 1.50 -10.72
N GLY A 403 3.57 2.55 -10.03
CA GLY A 403 2.32 2.55 -9.26
C GLY A 403 2.35 1.69 -8.01
N VAL A 404 1.15 1.41 -7.48
CA VAL A 404 0.92 0.54 -6.33
C VAL A 404 0.19 -0.72 -6.79
N PRO A 405 0.86 -1.89 -6.75
CA PRO A 405 0.25 -3.14 -7.14
C PRO A 405 -0.69 -3.66 -6.04
N CYS A 406 -1.99 -3.70 -6.32
CA CYS A 406 -3.01 -4.26 -5.45
C CYS A 406 -3.49 -5.60 -6.01
N VAL A 407 -3.43 -6.67 -5.21
CA VAL A 407 -3.90 -8.00 -5.59
C VAL A 407 -5.43 -8.04 -5.55
N ILE A 408 -6.03 -8.32 -6.70
CA ILE A 408 -7.48 -8.39 -6.90
C ILE A 408 -7.93 -9.85 -6.80
N ARG A 409 -9.12 -10.07 -6.23
CA ARG A 409 -9.75 -11.39 -6.15
C ARG A 409 -10.02 -11.94 -7.56
N THR A 410 -9.59 -13.17 -7.80
CA THR A 410 -9.60 -13.80 -9.15
C THR A 410 -11.00 -13.99 -9.74
N GLU A 411 -12.04 -13.98 -8.91
CA GLU A 411 -13.44 -14.10 -9.35
C GLU A 411 -14.02 -12.77 -9.85
N ASP A 412 -13.39 -11.64 -9.52
CA ASP A 412 -13.82 -10.31 -9.90
C ASP A 412 -13.03 -9.87 -11.14
N ASP A 413 -13.66 -9.93 -12.31
CA ASP A 413 -13.10 -9.34 -13.54
C ASP A 413 -13.18 -7.79 -13.50
N ASP A 414 -14.13 -7.23 -12.75
CA ASP A 414 -14.31 -5.79 -12.56
C ASP A 414 -14.75 -5.47 -11.11
N PRO A 415 -13.80 -5.43 -10.15
CA PRO A 415 -14.10 -5.10 -8.76
C PRO A 415 -14.61 -3.65 -8.58
N TRP A 416 -14.38 -2.78 -9.56
CA TRP A 416 -14.71 -1.36 -9.44
C TRP A 416 -16.22 -1.12 -9.48
N VAL A 417 -16.94 -1.79 -10.38
CA VAL A 417 -18.41 -1.70 -10.44
C VAL A 417 -19.05 -2.28 -9.17
N GLY A 418 -18.54 -3.42 -8.71
CA GLY A 418 -18.98 -4.04 -7.46
C GLY A 418 -18.80 -3.12 -6.26
N GLY A 419 -17.63 -2.49 -6.13
CA GLY A 419 -17.35 -1.48 -5.11
C GLY A 419 -18.26 -0.25 -5.23
N LEU A 420 -18.45 0.30 -6.43
CA LEU A 420 -19.25 1.50 -6.66
C LEU A 420 -20.73 1.29 -6.27
N ASN A 421 -21.31 0.16 -6.64
CA ASN A 421 -22.70 -0.16 -6.31
C ASN A 421 -22.87 -0.68 -4.88
N GLY A 422 -21.94 -1.52 -4.42
CA GLY A 422 -22.01 -2.15 -3.10
C GLY A 422 -21.72 -1.19 -1.95
N LEU A 423 -20.68 -0.37 -2.09
CA LEU A 423 -20.17 0.54 -1.05
C LEU A 423 -20.79 1.93 -1.13
N LEU A 424 -20.67 2.58 -2.30
CA LEU A 424 -21.09 3.96 -2.47
C LEU A 424 -22.58 4.08 -2.80
N LYS A 425 -23.27 2.96 -3.03
CA LYS A 425 -24.68 2.92 -3.45
C LYS A 425 -24.95 3.90 -4.60
N PHE A 426 -24.04 3.89 -5.57
CA PHE A 426 -24.05 4.85 -6.67
C PHE A 426 -25.38 4.82 -7.42
N ASN A 427 -25.98 6.00 -7.62
CA ASN A 427 -27.26 6.17 -8.30
C ASN A 427 -28.37 5.23 -7.81
N HIS A 428 -28.47 5.03 -6.49
CA HIS A 428 -29.49 4.16 -5.90
C HIS A 428 -30.90 4.62 -6.29
N PRO A 429 -31.75 3.74 -6.85
CA PRO A 429 -33.09 4.11 -7.28
C PRO A 429 -33.95 4.58 -6.10
N PHE A 430 -34.81 5.55 -6.35
CA PHE A 430 -35.81 5.99 -5.37
C PHE A 430 -36.92 4.94 -5.24
N GLY A 431 -37.33 4.62 -4.00
CA GLY A 431 -38.59 3.92 -3.72
C GLY A 431 -38.66 2.42 -4.04
N ARG A 432 -37.54 1.74 -4.31
CA ARG A 432 -37.50 0.27 -4.32
C ARG A 432 -36.93 -0.23 -3.00
N GLU A 433 -37.72 -0.98 -2.24
CA GLU A 433 -37.19 -1.84 -1.17
C GLU A 433 -36.20 -2.83 -1.82
N PRO A 434 -35.09 -3.18 -1.14
CA PRO A 434 -34.18 -4.18 -1.66
C PRO A 434 -34.97 -5.47 -1.94
N PRO A 435 -34.71 -6.17 -3.06
CA PRO A 435 -35.30 -7.49 -3.25
C PRO A 435 -34.93 -8.33 -2.04
N ASN A 436 -35.93 -8.87 -1.34
CA ASN A 436 -35.72 -9.85 -0.28
C ASN A 436 -34.75 -10.91 -0.79
N GLU A 437 -33.80 -11.29 0.06
CA GLU A 437 -32.85 -12.38 -0.18
C GLU A 437 -33.61 -13.72 -0.30
N ASP A 438 -34.31 -13.93 -1.41
CA ASP A 438 -34.85 -15.22 -1.84
C ASP A 438 -34.18 -15.59 -3.16
N PHE A 439 -32.92 -16.00 -3.08
CA PHE A 439 -32.32 -16.91 -4.04
C PHE A 439 -31.59 -18.02 -3.27
N SER A 440 -32.37 -18.80 -2.53
CA SER A 440 -32.11 -20.23 -2.39
C SER A 440 -32.81 -20.93 -3.55
N ASP A 441 -32.03 -21.37 -4.53
CA ASP A 441 -32.13 -22.69 -5.18
C ASP A 441 -30.95 -22.92 -6.13
#